data_AF-A0A1V5EF67-F1
#
_entry.id   AF-A0A1V5EF67-F1
#
_cell.length_a   1.000
_cell.length_b   1.000
_cell.length_c   1.000
_cell.angle_alpha   90.00
_cell.angle_beta   90.00
_cell.angle_gamma   90.00
#
_symmetry.space_group_name_H-M   'P 1'
#
loop_
_entity.id
_entity.type
_entity.pdbx_description
1 polymer ?
#
loop_
_entity_poly.entity_id
_entity_poly.type
_entity_poly.pdbx_seq_one_letter_code
_entity_poly.pdbx_strand_id
1 'polypeptide(L)'
;MADIGIQEKAKRLKAFVECLPDFEVVAPPAPYGHMGAVITDAMLQAGLNWESVVKPRIERVRGYTQARTTSGFRDLLHTSGPRAVLNWNHPEKIARIKGVIDFFCACGLETETEFREWLGQEENMIRLKGLRGVGDKTADYFRFIVGIPTTAVDRHIKNFLALAGIAVSRYDEAREIVHCTADMMGISRATLDHSIWKYMSTKKPKAKADACRSFGGTKMGAIRPHDGSVSLRHAFEDAWNFLNSHGAAELSTSTGHRFRALASMSRDRKVIRFVKERVECGRAYACCWGRYYNCARTRIGMYTAALDEFMMGQSLSD
;
A
#
# COMPACT_ATOMS: atom_id res chain seq x y z
N MET A 1 -27.29 9.91 -0.89
CA MET A 1 -27.12 9.15 0.38
C MET A 1 -25.64 8.87 0.52
N ALA A 2 -24.92 9.60 1.38
CA ALA A 2 -23.57 9.18 1.75
C ALA A 2 -23.69 7.75 2.30
N ASP A 3 -22.94 6.82 1.72
CA ASP A 3 -23.07 5.39 1.97
C ASP A 3 -23.02 5.13 3.48
N ILE A 4 -24.11 4.60 4.04
CA ILE A 4 -24.26 4.32 5.47
C ILE A 4 -23.07 3.46 5.95
N GLY A 5 -22.52 2.62 5.07
CA GLY A 5 -21.31 1.84 5.34
C GLY A 5 -20.04 2.68 5.55
N ILE A 6 -19.85 3.77 4.81
CA ILE A 6 -18.69 4.67 4.95
C ILE A 6 -18.76 5.43 6.27
N GLN A 7 -19.93 5.97 6.61
CA GLN A 7 -20.12 6.74 7.85
C GLN A 7 -19.85 5.88 9.10
N GLU A 8 -20.31 4.63 9.10
CA GLU A 8 -20.04 3.72 10.22
C GLU A 8 -18.55 3.33 10.32
N LYS A 9 -17.89 3.08 9.18
CA LYS A 9 -16.45 2.85 9.13
C LYS A 9 -15.66 4.07 9.60
N ALA A 10 -16.10 5.28 9.26
CA ALA A 10 -15.47 6.52 9.68
C ALA A 10 -15.58 6.76 11.20
N LYS A 11 -16.76 6.49 11.79
CA LYS A 11 -16.96 6.52 13.26
C LYS A 11 -16.05 5.51 13.96
N ARG A 12 -15.95 4.29 13.40
CA ARG A 12 -15.07 3.25 13.91
C ARG A 12 -13.60 3.66 13.85
N LEU A 13 -13.17 4.28 12.76
CA LEU A 13 -11.79 4.77 12.63
C LEU A 13 -11.51 5.91 13.62
N LYS A 14 -12.45 6.85 13.81
CA LYS A 14 -12.35 7.91 14.83
C LYS A 14 -12.16 7.31 16.22
N ALA A 15 -13.04 6.40 16.61
CA ALA A 15 -12.97 5.72 17.90
C ALA A 15 -11.65 4.97 18.10
N PHE A 16 -11.16 4.31 17.04
CA PHE A 16 -9.84 3.66 17.07
C PHE A 16 -8.72 4.68 17.33
N VAL A 17 -8.66 5.78 16.57
CA VAL A 17 -7.67 6.86 16.74
C VAL A 17 -7.68 7.41 18.17
N GLU A 18 -8.87 7.69 18.71
CA GLU A 18 -9.04 8.24 20.07
C GLU A 18 -8.57 7.29 21.18
N CYS A 19 -8.49 5.99 20.90
CA CYS A 19 -7.98 4.99 21.84
C CYS A 19 -6.49 4.65 21.68
N LEU A 20 -5.77 5.31 20.75
CA LEU A 20 -4.33 5.17 20.62
C LEU A 20 -3.64 6.22 21.50
N PRO A 21 -3.05 5.85 22.65
CA PRO A 21 -2.43 6.81 23.57
C PRO A 21 -1.18 7.47 22.97
N ASP A 22 -0.60 6.86 21.94
CA ASP A 22 0.60 7.28 21.24
C ASP A 22 0.31 7.90 19.85
N PHE A 23 -0.95 8.16 19.53
CA PHE A 23 -1.31 8.82 18.27
C PHE A 23 -1.28 10.33 18.42
N GLU A 24 -0.36 10.97 17.72
CA GLU A 24 -0.23 12.43 17.69
C GLU A 24 -0.88 12.99 16.42
N VAL A 25 -1.65 14.06 16.58
CA VAL A 25 -2.15 14.86 15.45
C VAL A 25 -1.05 15.81 15.03
N VAL A 26 -0.44 15.54 13.88
CA VAL A 26 0.71 16.28 13.35
C VAL A 26 0.32 17.01 12.08
N ALA A 27 0.65 18.31 12.01
CA ALA A 27 0.43 19.11 10.82
C ALA A 27 1.24 18.55 9.63
N PRO A 28 0.69 18.55 8.41
CA PRO A 28 1.43 18.14 7.22
C PRO A 28 2.57 19.14 6.94
N PRO A 29 3.63 18.71 6.21
CA PRO A 29 4.67 19.61 5.75
C PRO A 29 4.09 20.76 4.91
N ALA A 30 4.71 21.93 4.99
CA ALA A 30 4.36 23.03 4.10
C ALA A 30 4.72 22.71 2.64
N PRO A 31 3.96 23.27 1.67
CA PRO A 31 4.34 23.30 0.26
C PRO A 31 5.79 23.72 0.05
N TYR A 32 6.45 23.18 -0.97
CA TYR A 32 7.89 23.38 -1.17
C TYR A 32 8.24 24.78 -1.70
N GLY A 33 7.31 25.42 -2.42
CA GLY A 33 7.56 26.58 -3.26
C GLY A 33 8.55 26.27 -4.38
N HIS A 34 8.55 25.02 -4.88
CA HIS A 34 9.61 24.53 -5.77
C HIS A 34 9.16 23.33 -6.62
N MET A 35 8.86 23.55 -7.90
CA MET A 35 8.31 22.49 -8.78
C MET A 35 9.22 21.28 -8.95
N GLY A 36 10.54 21.47 -9.02
CA GLY A 36 11.47 20.33 -9.05
C GLY A 36 11.36 19.43 -7.82
N ALA A 37 11.08 20.00 -6.64
CA ALA A 37 10.93 19.24 -5.39
C ALA A 37 9.60 18.47 -5.41
N VAL A 38 8.50 19.13 -5.80
CA VAL A 38 7.16 18.53 -5.95
C VAL A 38 7.20 17.30 -6.88
N ILE A 39 7.76 17.47 -8.07
CA ILE A 39 7.85 16.40 -9.07
C ILE A 39 8.76 15.27 -8.57
N THR A 40 9.90 15.61 -7.96
CA THR A 40 10.84 14.61 -7.42
C THR A 40 10.21 13.78 -6.32
N ASP A 41 9.53 14.41 -5.36
CA ASP A 41 8.88 13.73 -4.24
C ASP A 41 7.82 12.75 -4.74
N ALA A 42 6.87 13.26 -5.54
CA ALA A 42 5.73 12.47 -6.00
C ALA A 42 6.11 11.29 -6.90
N MET A 43 7.13 11.46 -7.75
CA MET A 43 7.53 10.42 -8.69
C MET A 43 8.50 9.39 -8.08
N LEU A 44 9.24 9.76 -7.04
CA LEU A 44 10.16 8.85 -6.39
C LEU A 44 9.53 8.07 -5.23
N GLN A 45 8.53 8.60 -4.51
CA GLN A 45 7.98 7.94 -3.31
C GLN A 45 7.55 6.48 -3.51
N ALA A 46 7.06 6.14 -4.71
CA ALA A 46 6.45 4.84 -4.93
C ALA A 46 7.48 3.71 -4.78
N GLY A 47 7.27 2.87 -3.77
CA GLY A 47 8.10 1.70 -3.47
C GLY A 47 9.44 2.02 -2.79
N LEU A 48 9.67 3.27 -2.38
CA LEU A 48 10.92 3.68 -1.72
C LEU A 48 10.67 4.11 -0.28
N ASN A 49 11.72 4.06 0.55
CA ASN A 49 11.67 4.66 1.88
C ASN A 49 11.83 6.18 1.73
N TRP A 50 10.87 6.94 2.25
CA TRP A 50 10.83 8.38 2.03
C TRP A 50 12.03 9.08 2.71
N GLU A 51 12.32 8.76 3.97
CA GLU A 51 13.38 9.41 4.75
C GLU A 51 14.79 9.17 4.21
N SER A 52 15.12 7.92 3.89
CA SER A 52 16.49 7.51 3.50
C SER A 52 16.74 7.61 2.00
N VAL A 53 15.69 7.60 1.17
CA VAL A 53 15.84 7.60 -0.30
C VAL A 53 15.27 8.86 -0.92
N VAL A 54 14.03 9.23 -0.63
CA VAL A 54 13.35 10.33 -1.35
C VAL A 54 13.82 11.69 -0.83
N LYS A 55 13.77 11.91 0.48
CA LYS A 55 14.12 13.19 1.13
C LYS A 55 15.49 13.74 0.74
N PRO A 56 16.60 12.96 0.73
CA PRO A 56 17.90 13.49 0.31
C PRO A 56 17.93 14.01 -1.14
N ARG A 57 17.04 13.50 -1.99
CA ARG A 57 16.95 13.88 -3.41
C ARG A 57 16.10 15.13 -3.59
N ILE A 58 15.05 15.26 -2.80
CA ILE A 58 14.29 16.51 -2.69
C ILE A 58 15.22 17.64 -2.24
N GLU A 59 15.94 17.45 -1.14
CA GLU A 59 16.85 18.49 -0.61
C GLU A 59 17.96 18.84 -1.60
N ARG A 60 18.49 17.85 -2.33
CA ARG A 60 19.42 18.11 -3.44
C ARG A 60 18.80 18.97 -4.53
N VAL A 61 17.58 18.65 -4.96
CA VAL A 61 16.87 19.42 -6.00
C VAL A 61 16.57 20.84 -5.54
N ARG A 62 16.19 21.03 -4.27
CA ARG A 62 15.93 22.35 -3.67
C ARG A 62 17.15 23.27 -3.64
N GLY A 63 18.36 22.72 -3.72
CA GLY A 63 19.59 23.49 -3.86
C GLY A 63 19.75 24.20 -5.21
N TYR A 64 18.94 23.85 -6.21
CA TYR A 64 18.97 24.46 -7.54
C TYR A 64 17.86 25.49 -7.71
N THR A 65 18.18 26.78 -7.61
CA THR A 65 17.19 27.87 -7.69
C THR A 65 16.40 27.88 -9.00
N GLN A 66 17.03 27.51 -10.13
CA GLN A 66 16.35 27.37 -11.43
C GLN A 66 15.29 26.27 -11.43
N ALA A 67 15.40 25.25 -10.59
CA ALA A 67 14.42 24.16 -10.53
C ALA A 67 13.16 24.53 -9.74
N ARG A 68 13.05 25.79 -9.25
CA ARG A 68 11.82 26.32 -8.67
C ARG A 68 10.65 26.30 -9.65
N THR A 69 10.93 26.44 -10.94
CA THR A 69 9.94 26.33 -12.00
C THR A 69 10.04 25.00 -12.74
N THR A 70 8.96 24.57 -13.38
CA THR A 70 8.93 23.33 -14.16
C THR A 70 9.89 23.39 -15.34
N SER A 71 9.86 24.48 -16.12
CA SER A 71 10.78 24.69 -17.25
C SER A 71 12.24 24.71 -16.81
N GLY A 72 12.57 25.42 -15.73
CA GLY A 72 13.94 25.47 -15.23
C GLY A 72 14.42 24.13 -14.66
N PHE A 73 13.52 23.31 -14.09
CA PHE A 73 13.84 21.93 -13.71
C PHE A 73 14.07 21.02 -14.93
N ARG A 74 13.28 21.18 -16.00
CA ARG A 74 13.48 20.49 -17.28
C ARG A 74 14.86 20.78 -17.86
N ASP A 75 15.19 22.06 -17.96
CA ASP A 75 16.45 22.53 -18.57
C ASP A 75 17.65 22.08 -17.74
N LEU A 76 17.52 22.06 -16.42
CA LEU A 76 18.53 21.52 -15.51
C LEU A 76 18.76 20.01 -15.72
N LEU A 77 17.69 19.21 -15.86
CA LEU A 77 17.82 17.78 -16.14
C LEU A 77 18.40 17.51 -17.54
N HIS A 78 18.09 18.37 -18.51
CA HIS A 78 18.66 18.28 -19.85
C HIS A 78 20.17 18.59 -19.84
N THR A 79 20.56 19.67 -19.18
CA THR A 79 21.94 20.18 -19.20
C THR A 79 22.88 19.39 -18.31
N SER A 80 22.47 19.08 -17.08
CA SER A 80 23.33 18.40 -16.10
C SER A 80 23.07 16.90 -15.99
N GLY A 81 21.95 16.42 -16.53
CA GLY A 81 21.59 15.01 -16.50
C GLY A 81 20.91 14.57 -15.18
N PRO A 82 19.96 13.62 -15.24
CA PRO A 82 19.23 13.14 -14.04
C PRO A 82 20.13 12.53 -12.96
N ARG A 83 21.25 11.90 -13.33
CA ARG A 83 22.20 11.34 -12.37
C ARG A 83 22.80 12.44 -11.48
N ALA A 84 23.23 13.54 -12.09
CA ALA A 84 23.84 14.64 -11.35
C ALA A 84 22.80 15.37 -10.50
N VAL A 85 21.60 15.61 -11.04
CA VAL A 85 20.57 16.41 -10.37
C VAL A 85 19.86 15.60 -9.26
N LEU A 86 19.44 14.36 -9.55
CA LEU A 86 18.61 13.54 -8.65
C LEU A 86 19.39 12.48 -7.88
N ASN A 87 20.66 12.23 -8.21
CA ASN A 87 21.39 11.05 -7.73
C ASN A 87 20.59 9.75 -7.93
N TRP A 88 20.09 9.57 -9.16
CA TRP A 88 19.21 8.48 -9.54
C TRP A 88 19.46 8.04 -10.98
N ASN A 89 19.47 6.73 -11.22
CA ASN A 89 19.79 6.14 -12.53
C ASN A 89 18.74 5.16 -13.06
N HIS A 90 17.64 4.91 -12.33
CA HIS A 90 16.64 3.94 -12.79
C HIS A 90 15.92 4.48 -14.03
N PRO A 91 16.08 3.86 -15.21
CA PRO A 91 15.67 4.45 -16.49
C PRO A 91 14.16 4.70 -16.55
N GLU A 92 13.37 3.74 -16.07
CA GLU A 92 11.90 3.85 -16.02
C GLU A 92 11.42 5.02 -15.14
N LYS A 93 12.02 5.24 -13.96
CA LYS A 93 11.62 6.36 -13.09
C LYS A 93 12.02 7.70 -13.71
N ILE A 94 13.19 7.77 -14.33
CA ILE A 94 13.64 8.96 -15.06
C ILE A 94 12.69 9.29 -16.22
N ALA A 95 12.27 8.28 -16.99
CA ALA A 95 11.33 8.47 -18.09
C ALA A 95 9.97 9.00 -17.60
N ARG A 96 9.47 8.48 -16.47
CA ARG A 96 8.22 8.98 -15.86
C ARG A 96 8.35 10.42 -15.34
N ILE A 97 9.48 10.76 -14.72
CA ILE A 97 9.76 12.14 -14.27
C ILE A 97 9.77 13.09 -15.46
N LYS A 98 10.49 12.75 -16.53
CA LYS A 98 10.50 13.55 -17.77
C LYS A 98 9.10 13.71 -18.37
N GLY A 99 8.32 12.62 -18.45
CA GLY A 99 6.95 12.70 -18.95
C GLY A 99 6.04 13.63 -18.14
N VAL A 100 6.19 13.67 -16.81
CA VAL A 100 5.45 14.62 -15.96
C VAL A 100 5.92 16.06 -16.21
N ILE A 101 7.23 16.29 -16.31
CA ILE A 101 7.81 17.60 -16.58
C ILE A 101 7.33 18.14 -17.94
N ASP A 102 7.42 17.33 -18.98
CA ASP A 102 7.02 17.71 -20.34
C ASP A 102 5.52 18.02 -20.38
N PHE A 103 4.69 17.22 -19.71
CA PHE A 103 3.25 17.48 -19.58
C PHE A 103 2.96 18.79 -18.83
N PHE A 104 3.65 19.06 -17.71
CA PHE A 104 3.47 20.31 -16.96
C PHE A 104 3.90 21.53 -17.78
N CYS A 105 5.04 21.46 -18.47
CA CYS A 105 5.45 22.52 -19.40
C CYS A 105 4.44 22.72 -20.53
N ALA A 106 3.89 21.65 -21.11
CA ALA A 106 2.86 21.75 -22.15
C ALA A 106 1.55 22.37 -21.63
N CYS A 107 1.26 22.23 -20.35
CA CYS A 107 0.13 22.88 -19.68
C CYS A 107 0.46 24.29 -19.17
N GLY A 108 1.69 24.78 -19.33
CA GLY A 108 2.14 26.07 -18.80
C GLY A 108 2.20 26.14 -17.27
N LEU A 109 2.37 24.99 -16.59
CA LEU A 109 2.42 24.91 -15.13
C LEU A 109 3.84 25.13 -14.66
N GLU A 110 4.16 26.34 -14.22
CA GLU A 110 5.51 26.74 -13.83
C GLU A 110 5.66 26.83 -12.30
N THR A 111 4.60 27.13 -11.56
CA THR A 111 4.67 27.28 -10.10
C THR A 111 3.77 26.30 -9.34
N GLU A 112 4.10 26.09 -8.06
CA GLU A 112 3.29 25.22 -7.19
C GLU A 112 1.88 25.77 -6.95
N THR A 113 1.72 27.09 -6.94
CA THR A 113 0.42 27.76 -6.85
C THR A 113 -0.42 27.49 -8.10
N GLU A 114 0.14 27.68 -9.30
CA GLU A 114 -0.55 27.36 -10.56
C GLU A 114 -0.93 25.88 -10.61
N PHE A 115 -0.02 24.99 -10.18
CA PHE A 115 -0.30 23.57 -10.17
C PHE A 115 -1.41 23.21 -9.18
N ARG A 116 -1.44 23.84 -8.00
CA ARG A 116 -2.54 23.70 -7.03
C ARG A 116 -3.88 24.12 -7.64
N GLU A 117 -3.94 25.29 -8.27
CA GLU A 117 -5.15 25.79 -8.92
C GLU A 117 -5.61 24.83 -10.04
N TRP A 118 -4.67 24.34 -10.84
CA TRP A 118 -4.92 23.39 -11.90
C TRP A 118 -5.49 22.05 -11.39
N LEU A 119 -4.99 21.51 -10.28
CA LEU A 119 -5.48 20.29 -9.64
C LEU A 119 -6.87 20.43 -8.98
N GLY A 120 -7.35 21.65 -8.81
CA GLY A 120 -8.69 21.94 -8.30
C GLY A 120 -9.81 21.55 -9.27
N GLN A 121 -9.49 21.34 -10.55
CA GLN A 121 -10.44 20.92 -11.58
C GLN A 121 -10.38 19.40 -11.77
N GLU A 122 -11.54 18.73 -11.82
CA GLU A 122 -11.60 17.26 -11.86
C GLU A 122 -11.14 16.71 -13.22
N GLU A 123 -11.38 17.46 -14.31
CA GLU A 123 -10.92 17.10 -15.65
C GLU A 123 -9.39 17.02 -15.73
N ASN A 124 -8.71 17.89 -14.98
CA ASN A 124 -7.26 17.89 -14.88
C ASN A 124 -6.72 16.68 -14.11
N MET A 125 -7.47 16.16 -13.14
CA MET A 125 -7.11 14.89 -12.48
C MET A 125 -7.16 13.71 -13.44
N ILE A 126 -8.15 13.68 -14.34
CA ILE A 126 -8.25 12.64 -15.37
C ILE A 126 -7.02 12.70 -16.28
N ARG A 127 -6.65 13.91 -16.73
CA ARG A 127 -5.46 14.14 -17.56
C ARG A 127 -4.17 13.72 -16.85
N LEU A 128 -4.01 14.10 -15.58
CA LEU A 128 -2.86 13.75 -14.76
C LEU A 128 -2.72 12.23 -14.58
N LYS A 129 -3.83 11.54 -14.31
CA LYS A 129 -3.88 10.07 -14.19
C LYS A 129 -3.62 9.34 -15.51
N GLY A 130 -3.74 10.03 -16.65
CA GLY A 130 -3.34 9.52 -17.96
C GLY A 130 -1.82 9.38 -18.11
N LEU A 131 -1.03 10.02 -17.24
CA LEU A 131 0.43 9.94 -17.30
C LEU A 131 0.94 8.59 -16.76
N ARG A 132 1.90 8.03 -17.49
CA ARG A 132 2.54 6.77 -17.11
C ARG A 132 3.20 6.89 -15.73
N GLY A 133 2.77 6.05 -14.81
CA GLY A 133 3.28 6.02 -13.43
C GLY A 133 2.51 6.92 -12.46
N VAL A 134 1.43 7.58 -12.90
CA VAL A 134 0.56 8.39 -12.05
C VAL A 134 -0.80 7.70 -11.92
N GLY A 135 -0.96 6.90 -10.86
CA GLY A 135 -2.26 6.33 -10.48
C GLY A 135 -2.96 7.17 -9.41
N ASP A 136 -4.10 6.70 -8.90
CA ASP A 136 -4.92 7.40 -7.88
C ASP A 136 -4.08 7.90 -6.69
N LYS A 137 -3.24 7.03 -6.13
CA LYS A 137 -2.34 7.37 -5.03
C LYS A 137 -1.44 8.55 -5.39
N THR A 138 -0.75 8.48 -6.53
CA THR A 138 0.23 9.52 -6.91
C THR A 138 -0.48 10.83 -7.21
N ALA A 139 -1.67 10.79 -7.82
CA ALA A 139 -2.47 11.97 -8.11
C ALA A 139 -2.96 12.66 -6.82
N ASP A 140 -3.48 11.90 -5.85
CA ASP A 140 -3.82 12.45 -4.53
C ASP A 140 -2.58 12.90 -3.75
N TYR A 141 -1.43 12.27 -3.96
CA TYR A 141 -0.18 12.69 -3.33
C TYR A 141 0.33 14.04 -3.90
N PHE A 142 0.15 14.29 -5.20
CA PHE A 142 0.38 15.63 -5.76
C PHE A 142 -0.53 16.67 -5.10
N ARG A 143 -1.84 16.38 -5.01
CA ARG A 143 -2.80 17.23 -4.28
C ARG A 143 -2.33 17.50 -2.84
N PHE A 144 -1.92 16.48 -2.12
CA PHE A 144 -1.40 16.59 -0.75
C PHE A 144 -0.18 17.52 -0.65
N ILE A 145 0.84 17.32 -1.50
CA ILE A 145 2.08 18.11 -1.45
C ILE A 145 1.81 19.59 -1.72
N VAL A 146 0.95 19.92 -2.69
CA VAL A 146 0.61 21.31 -3.00
C VAL A 146 -0.44 21.91 -2.05
N GLY A 147 -0.78 21.18 -0.98
CA GLY A 147 -1.62 21.62 0.13
C GLY A 147 -3.13 21.55 -0.14
N ILE A 148 -3.59 20.78 -1.12
CA ILE A 148 -5.02 20.46 -1.28
C ILE A 148 -5.36 19.37 -0.25
N PRO A 149 -6.31 19.60 0.67
CA PRO A 149 -6.68 18.61 1.68
C PRO A 149 -7.21 17.32 1.04
N THR A 150 -6.42 16.25 1.09
CA THR A 150 -6.81 14.93 0.62
C THR A 150 -6.03 13.84 1.38
N THR A 151 -6.24 12.59 1.00
CA THR A 151 -5.56 11.41 1.55
C THR A 151 -5.03 10.58 0.40
N ALA A 152 -3.72 10.35 0.38
CA ALA A 152 -3.07 9.52 -0.63
C ALA A 152 -3.06 8.07 -0.12
N VAL A 153 -4.04 7.26 -0.50
CA VAL A 153 -4.22 5.93 0.08
C VAL A 153 -3.09 4.99 -0.32
N ASP A 154 -2.16 4.80 0.61
CA ASP A 154 -1.00 3.95 0.45
C ASP A 154 -1.05 2.73 1.38
N ARG A 155 0.08 2.02 1.52
CA ARG A 155 0.15 0.87 2.42
C ARG A 155 -0.04 1.24 3.90
N HIS A 156 0.37 2.44 4.31
CA HIS A 156 0.26 2.89 5.70
C HIS A 156 -1.20 3.18 6.03
N ILE A 157 -1.91 3.88 5.15
CA ILE A 157 -3.37 4.09 5.28
C ILE A 157 -4.11 2.75 5.32
N LYS A 158 -3.86 1.86 4.35
CA LYS A 158 -4.53 0.54 4.29
C LYS A 158 -4.26 -0.31 5.53
N ASN A 159 -3.02 -0.32 6.01
CA ASN A 159 -2.67 -1.07 7.22
C ASN A 159 -3.31 -0.46 8.47
N PHE A 160 -3.41 0.88 8.54
CA PHE A 160 -4.03 1.57 9.67
C PHE A 160 -5.54 1.28 9.74
N LEU A 161 -6.24 1.33 8.59
CA LEU A 161 -7.63 0.90 8.47
C LEU A 161 -7.82 -0.56 8.90
N ALA A 162 -6.91 -1.46 8.49
CA ALA A 162 -6.95 -2.86 8.90
C ALA A 162 -6.73 -3.05 10.40
N LEU A 163 -5.87 -2.23 11.05
CA LEU A 163 -5.69 -2.24 12.51
C LEU A 163 -6.96 -1.80 13.25
N ALA A 164 -7.73 -0.87 12.67
CA ALA A 164 -9.05 -0.52 13.17
C ALA A 164 -10.12 -1.62 12.91
N GLY A 165 -9.76 -2.71 12.22
CA GLY A 165 -10.67 -3.77 11.80
C GLY A 165 -11.64 -3.35 10.69
N ILE A 166 -11.23 -2.39 9.86
CA ILE A 166 -12.00 -1.88 8.73
C ILE A 166 -11.50 -2.53 7.45
N ALA A 167 -12.37 -3.33 6.82
CA ALA A 167 -12.12 -3.87 5.50
C ALA A 167 -12.49 -2.84 4.41
N VAL A 168 -11.59 -2.66 3.45
CA VAL A 168 -11.78 -1.80 2.27
C VAL A 168 -11.39 -2.57 1.02
N SER A 169 -12.16 -2.42 -0.03
CA SER A 169 -11.97 -3.12 -1.31
C SER A 169 -11.49 -2.17 -2.41
N ARG A 170 -11.84 -0.88 -2.30
CA ARG A 170 -11.55 0.14 -3.31
C ARG A 170 -10.74 1.30 -2.74
N TYR A 171 -10.05 2.01 -3.62
CA TYR A 171 -9.24 3.18 -3.27
C TYR A 171 -10.09 4.34 -2.76
N ASP A 172 -11.16 4.66 -3.49
CA ASP A 172 -12.09 5.75 -3.17
C ASP A 172 -12.82 5.51 -1.85
N GLU A 173 -13.25 4.28 -1.60
CA GLU A 173 -13.82 3.85 -0.31
C GLU A 173 -12.86 4.16 0.85
N ALA A 174 -11.60 3.72 0.74
CA ALA A 174 -10.60 3.95 1.78
C ALA A 174 -10.32 5.44 2.00
N ARG A 175 -10.25 6.21 0.91
CA ARG A 175 -10.05 7.65 0.96
C ARG A 175 -11.22 8.35 1.66
N GLU A 176 -12.44 8.01 1.29
CA GLU A 176 -13.64 8.64 1.83
C GLU A 176 -13.84 8.33 3.32
N ILE A 177 -13.50 7.11 3.76
CA ILE A 177 -13.50 6.76 5.19
C ILE A 177 -12.57 7.70 5.97
N VAL A 178 -11.34 7.91 5.48
CA VAL A 178 -10.37 8.80 6.14
C VAL A 178 -10.86 10.26 6.08
N HIS A 179 -11.43 10.70 4.95
CA HIS A 179 -11.98 12.05 4.81
C HIS A 179 -13.12 12.29 5.82
N CYS A 180 -14.10 11.40 5.87
CA CYS A 180 -15.19 11.45 6.83
C CYS A 180 -14.68 11.43 8.28
N THR A 181 -13.65 10.62 8.59
CA THR A 181 -13.05 10.60 9.94
C THR A 181 -12.39 11.93 10.29
N ALA A 182 -11.64 12.53 9.37
CA ALA A 182 -11.01 13.84 9.58
C ALA A 182 -12.06 14.92 9.84
N ASP A 183 -13.13 14.92 9.02
CA ASP A 183 -14.25 15.85 9.14
C ASP A 183 -14.96 15.67 10.50
N MET A 184 -15.19 14.42 10.96
CA MET A 184 -15.76 14.13 12.30
C MET A 184 -14.84 14.53 13.46
N MET A 185 -13.53 14.56 13.25
CA MET A 185 -12.54 14.99 14.25
C MET A 185 -12.30 16.50 14.22
N GLY A 186 -12.89 17.23 13.27
CA GLY A 186 -12.68 18.68 13.12
C GLY A 186 -11.27 19.05 12.66
N ILE A 187 -10.55 18.14 12.00
CA ILE A 187 -9.18 18.37 11.49
C ILE A 187 -9.14 18.26 9.96
N SER A 188 -8.11 18.84 9.34
CA SER A 188 -7.96 18.73 7.89
C SER A 188 -7.66 17.29 7.46
N ARG A 189 -8.16 16.90 6.28
CA ARG A 189 -7.92 15.58 5.67
C ARG A 189 -6.44 15.27 5.49
N ALA A 190 -5.65 16.28 5.12
CA ALA A 190 -4.19 16.17 5.01
C ALA A 190 -3.53 16.00 6.39
N THR A 191 -4.05 16.64 7.44
CA THR A 191 -3.57 16.46 8.81
C THR A 191 -3.76 15.01 9.26
N LEU A 192 -4.94 14.43 9.03
CA LEU A 192 -5.18 13.04 9.42
C LEU A 192 -4.32 12.06 8.60
N ASP A 193 -4.20 12.26 7.27
CA ASP A 193 -3.32 11.47 6.40
C ASP A 193 -1.87 11.48 6.93
N HIS A 194 -1.32 12.67 7.18
CA HIS A 194 0.05 12.82 7.65
C HIS A 194 0.27 12.21 9.03
N SER A 195 -0.68 12.39 9.95
CA SER A 195 -0.64 11.82 11.29
C SER A 195 -0.62 10.29 11.25
N ILE A 196 -1.46 9.68 10.41
CA ILE A 196 -1.47 8.22 10.19
C ILE A 196 -0.14 7.75 9.61
N TRP A 197 0.37 8.45 8.59
CA TRP A 197 1.67 8.10 8.02
C TRP A 197 2.79 8.15 9.06
N LYS A 198 2.86 9.21 9.87
CA LYS A 198 3.86 9.39 10.93
C LYS A 198 3.79 8.29 11.99
N TYR A 199 2.57 7.96 12.41
CA TYR A 199 2.32 6.85 13.33
C TYR A 199 2.79 5.51 12.76
N MET A 200 2.45 5.25 11.50
CA MET A 200 2.74 3.97 10.86
C MET A 200 4.18 3.83 10.36
N SER A 201 4.92 4.93 10.19
CA SER A 201 6.33 4.93 9.78
C SER A 201 7.28 4.81 10.98
N THR A 202 6.88 5.29 12.16
CA THR A 202 7.72 5.28 13.37
C THR A 202 7.60 4.00 14.21
N LYS A 203 6.51 3.24 14.08
CA LYS A 203 6.36 1.99 14.84
C LYS A 203 7.34 0.90 14.39
N LYS A 204 8.27 0.54 15.29
CA LYS A 204 9.10 -0.66 15.16
C LYS A 204 8.22 -1.92 15.10
N PRO A 205 8.61 -2.98 14.39
CA PRO A 205 7.79 -4.18 14.17
C PRO A 205 7.29 -4.93 15.41
N LYS A 206 7.78 -4.58 16.61
CA LYS A 206 7.44 -5.23 17.89
C LYS A 206 6.25 -4.62 18.64
N ALA A 207 5.72 -3.46 18.23
CA ALA A 207 4.63 -2.75 18.92
C ALA A 207 3.27 -2.83 18.18
N LYS A 208 3.01 -3.93 17.47
CA LYS A 208 1.80 -4.14 16.66
C LYS A 208 0.57 -4.64 17.45
N ALA A 209 0.64 -4.78 18.78
CA ALA A 209 -0.36 -5.56 19.53
C ALA A 209 -1.11 -4.86 20.67
N ASP A 210 -0.68 -3.69 21.19
CA ASP A 210 -1.17 -3.28 22.52
C ASP A 210 -1.85 -1.89 22.62
N ALA A 211 -2.04 -1.15 21.52
CA ALA A 211 -2.74 0.12 21.57
C ALA A 211 -4.18 -0.04 21.06
N CYS A 212 -5.17 0.37 21.87
CA CYS A 212 -6.62 0.28 21.66
C CYS A 212 -7.28 -1.09 21.98
N ARG A 213 -7.44 -1.39 23.29
CA ARG A 213 -8.16 -2.56 23.83
C ARG A 213 -9.64 -2.33 24.20
N SER A 214 -10.27 -1.20 23.86
CA SER A 214 -11.55 -0.82 24.50
C SER A 214 -12.71 -0.42 23.59
N PHE A 215 -12.62 -0.43 22.26
CA PHE A 215 -13.80 -0.19 21.42
C PHE A 215 -14.45 -1.49 20.90
N GLY A 216 -15.45 -1.96 21.65
CA GLY A 216 -16.75 -2.41 21.12
C GLY A 216 -16.83 -3.61 20.17
N GLY A 217 -15.76 -4.40 19.99
CA GLY A 217 -15.79 -5.61 19.17
C GLY A 217 -15.38 -6.83 19.98
N THR A 218 -16.24 -7.86 20.02
CA THR A 218 -15.98 -9.17 20.61
C THR A 218 -14.56 -9.65 20.27
N LYS A 219 -13.77 -9.95 21.31
CA LYS A 219 -12.35 -10.34 21.27
C LYS A 219 -11.96 -11.13 20.00
N MET A 220 -11.24 -10.50 19.06
CA MET A 220 -10.32 -11.23 18.20
C MET A 220 -8.97 -11.22 18.91
N GLY A 221 -8.65 -12.32 19.60
CA GLY A 221 -7.35 -12.51 20.24
C GLY A 221 -6.21 -12.36 19.25
N ALA A 222 -5.01 -12.04 19.74
CA ALA A 222 -3.80 -12.04 18.93
C ALA A 222 -3.72 -13.36 18.15
N ILE A 223 -3.71 -13.29 16.82
CA ILE A 223 -3.62 -14.46 15.94
C ILE A 223 -2.40 -15.27 16.35
N ARG A 224 -2.67 -16.41 16.99
CA ARG A 224 -1.63 -17.33 17.45
C ARG A 224 -1.09 -18.09 16.25
N PRO A 225 0.16 -18.59 16.31
CA PRO A 225 0.57 -19.65 15.40
C PRO A 225 -0.50 -20.75 15.42
N HIS A 226 -0.92 -21.21 14.23
CA HIS A 226 -1.97 -22.23 14.08
C HIS A 226 -3.38 -21.80 14.51
N ASP A 227 -3.64 -20.49 14.61
CA ASP A 227 -4.99 -20.00 14.92
C ASP A 227 -5.96 -20.25 13.76
N GLY A 228 -7.23 -20.46 14.11
CA GLY A 228 -8.29 -20.89 13.20
C GLY A 228 -8.10 -22.30 12.63
N SER A 229 -9.22 -22.88 12.19
CA SER A 229 -9.25 -24.22 11.58
C SER A 229 -9.84 -24.15 10.18
N VAL A 230 -9.39 -25.05 9.31
CA VAL A 230 -9.93 -25.29 7.98
C VAL A 230 -10.21 -26.77 7.88
N SER A 231 -11.45 -27.13 7.54
CA SER A 231 -11.81 -28.52 7.28
C SER A 231 -11.22 -28.93 5.93
N LEU A 232 -10.30 -29.89 5.95
CA LEU A 232 -9.65 -30.47 4.78
C LEU A 232 -9.91 -31.98 4.78
N ARG A 233 -10.09 -32.58 3.61
CA ARG A 233 -10.35 -34.02 3.47
C ARG A 233 -9.06 -34.82 3.47
N HIS A 234 -8.02 -34.30 2.86
CA HIS A 234 -6.73 -34.98 2.73
C HIS A 234 -5.79 -34.58 3.86
N ALA A 235 -4.94 -35.52 4.30
CA ALA A 235 -3.88 -35.21 5.24
C ALA A 235 -2.77 -34.41 4.55
N PHE A 236 -1.92 -33.75 5.35
CA PHE A 236 -0.76 -33.03 4.83
C PHE A 236 0.13 -33.91 3.95
N GLU A 237 0.29 -35.17 4.37
CA GLU A 237 1.15 -36.14 3.70
C GLU A 237 0.63 -36.48 2.31
N ASP A 238 -0.68 -36.67 2.18
CA ASP A 238 -1.36 -36.91 0.89
C ASP A 238 -1.18 -35.72 -0.04
N ALA A 239 -1.39 -34.50 0.46
CA ALA A 239 -1.24 -33.28 -0.32
C ALA A 239 0.20 -33.01 -0.76
N TRP A 240 1.17 -33.30 0.12
CA TRP A 240 2.57 -33.18 -0.24
C TRP A 240 2.98 -34.23 -1.27
N ASN A 241 2.56 -35.49 -1.09
CA ASN A 241 2.87 -36.58 -2.01
C ASN A 241 2.23 -36.34 -3.38
N PHE A 242 0.97 -35.86 -3.42
CA PHE A 242 0.28 -35.47 -4.64
C PHE A 242 1.06 -34.43 -5.44
N LEU A 243 1.48 -33.34 -4.80
CA LEU A 243 2.30 -32.30 -5.45
C LEU A 243 3.71 -32.78 -5.81
N ASN A 244 4.25 -33.74 -5.07
CA ASN A 244 5.57 -34.32 -5.36
C ASN A 244 5.53 -35.25 -6.58
N SER A 245 4.43 -35.97 -6.80
CA SER A 245 4.26 -36.87 -7.95
C SER A 245 3.73 -36.16 -9.21
N HIS A 246 2.82 -35.20 -9.07
CA HIS A 246 2.18 -34.50 -10.20
C HIS A 246 2.82 -33.15 -10.54
N GLY A 247 3.79 -32.71 -9.73
CA GLY A 247 4.41 -31.40 -9.86
C GLY A 247 3.54 -30.28 -9.29
N ALA A 248 3.87 -29.04 -9.68
CA ALA A 248 3.20 -27.87 -9.12
C ALA A 248 1.78 -27.70 -9.67
N ALA A 249 0.81 -27.39 -8.80
CA ALA A 249 -0.58 -27.14 -9.18
C ALA A 249 -0.86 -25.63 -9.29
N GLU A 250 -1.48 -25.21 -10.39
CA GLU A 250 -2.02 -23.86 -10.58
C GLU A 250 -3.46 -23.82 -10.07
N LEU A 251 -3.73 -22.96 -9.08
CA LEU A 251 -4.94 -22.98 -8.28
C LEU A 251 -5.55 -21.59 -8.19
N SER A 252 -6.80 -21.54 -7.75
CA SER A 252 -7.48 -20.29 -7.40
C SER A 252 -8.23 -20.45 -6.10
N THR A 253 -8.15 -19.44 -5.23
CA THR A 253 -8.98 -19.41 -4.01
C THR A 253 -10.44 -19.15 -4.38
N SER A 254 -11.38 -19.45 -3.47
CA SER A 254 -12.81 -19.18 -3.67
C SER A 254 -13.14 -17.70 -4.00
N THR A 255 -12.26 -16.77 -3.63
CA THR A 255 -12.34 -15.34 -3.95
C THR A 255 -11.64 -14.95 -5.26
N GLY A 256 -11.19 -15.92 -6.08
CA GLY A 256 -10.59 -15.70 -7.39
C GLY A 256 -9.08 -15.37 -7.40
N HIS A 257 -8.36 -15.51 -6.29
CA HIS A 257 -6.92 -15.25 -6.30
C HIS A 257 -6.14 -16.43 -6.84
N ARG A 258 -5.45 -16.23 -7.97
CA ARG A 258 -4.58 -17.23 -8.61
C ARG A 258 -3.26 -17.38 -7.86
N PHE A 259 -2.82 -18.63 -7.67
CA PHE A 259 -1.55 -18.98 -7.05
C PHE A 259 -1.09 -20.37 -7.48
N ARG A 260 0.20 -20.68 -7.24
CA ARG A 260 0.79 -21.99 -7.50
C ARG A 260 1.18 -22.67 -6.19
N ALA A 261 0.83 -23.95 -6.03
CA ALA A 261 1.26 -24.79 -4.92
C ALA A 261 2.36 -25.76 -5.38
N LEU A 262 3.40 -25.96 -4.57
CA LEU A 262 4.45 -26.95 -4.86
C LEU A 262 4.98 -27.63 -3.60
N ALA A 263 5.30 -28.90 -3.72
CA ALA A 263 6.04 -29.66 -2.71
C ALA A 263 7.53 -29.30 -2.75
N SER A 264 8.15 -29.17 -1.58
CA SER A 264 9.60 -29.02 -1.43
C SER A 264 10.08 -29.49 -0.05
N MET A 265 11.40 -29.47 0.16
CA MET A 265 12.05 -29.76 1.43
C MET A 265 12.63 -28.47 2.05
N SER A 266 12.59 -28.35 3.37
CA SER A 266 13.20 -27.23 4.11
C SER A 266 13.75 -27.70 5.45
N ARG A 267 15.09 -27.75 5.58
CA ARG A 267 15.80 -28.32 6.75
C ARG A 267 15.27 -29.72 7.08
N ASP A 268 15.28 -30.59 6.08
CA ASP A 268 14.84 -32.00 6.14
C ASP A 268 13.37 -32.22 6.51
N ARG A 269 12.54 -31.18 6.41
CA ARG A 269 11.09 -31.28 6.63
C ARG A 269 10.32 -30.99 5.34
N LYS A 270 9.30 -31.82 5.08
CA LYS A 270 8.31 -31.62 4.03
C LYS A 270 7.60 -30.29 4.22
N VAL A 271 7.50 -29.50 3.14
CA VAL A 271 6.79 -28.22 3.14
C VAL A 271 6.09 -28.01 1.81
N ILE A 272 4.84 -27.52 1.87
CA ILE A 272 4.09 -27.04 0.71
C ILE A 272 4.24 -25.52 0.66
N ARG A 273 4.65 -24.98 -0.49
CA ARG A 273 4.82 -23.54 -0.71
C ARG A 273 3.73 -23.01 -1.63
N PHE A 274 3.22 -21.83 -1.29
CA PHE A 274 2.24 -21.10 -2.07
C PHE A 274 2.93 -19.89 -2.69
N VAL A 275 2.93 -19.79 -4.02
CA VAL A 275 3.67 -18.80 -4.79
C VAL A 275 2.71 -18.02 -5.70
N LYS A 276 2.83 -16.70 -5.71
CA LYS A 276 2.11 -15.82 -6.63
C LYS A 276 3.12 -14.94 -7.34
N GLU A 277 3.07 -14.88 -8.68
CA GLU A 277 3.96 -14.00 -9.48
C GLU A 277 5.45 -14.16 -9.10
N ARG A 278 5.88 -15.40 -8.85
CA ARG A 278 7.24 -15.79 -8.39
C ARG A 278 7.62 -15.38 -6.96
N VAL A 279 6.69 -14.83 -6.17
CA VAL A 279 6.88 -14.50 -4.76
C VAL A 279 6.15 -15.49 -3.87
N GLU A 280 6.83 -16.04 -2.86
CA GLU A 280 6.18 -16.89 -1.86
C GLU A 280 5.23 -16.07 -0.98
N CYS A 281 3.93 -16.37 -1.04
CA CYS A 281 2.90 -15.71 -0.23
C CYS A 281 2.57 -16.50 1.04
N GLY A 282 2.99 -17.76 1.14
CA GLY A 282 2.82 -18.60 2.33
C GLY A 282 3.45 -19.98 2.19
N ARG A 283 3.54 -20.68 3.31
CA ARG A 283 3.96 -22.08 3.36
C ARG A 283 3.26 -22.84 4.48
N ALA A 284 3.06 -24.14 4.28
CA ALA A 284 2.49 -25.05 5.26
C ALA A 284 3.46 -26.21 5.54
N TYR A 285 3.75 -26.43 6.82
CA TYR A 285 4.29 -27.70 7.33
C TYR A 285 3.13 -28.59 7.80
N ALA A 286 3.41 -29.84 8.15
CA ALA A 286 2.43 -30.74 8.74
C ALA A 286 1.64 -30.11 9.90
N CYS A 287 2.31 -29.39 10.81
CA CYS A 287 1.65 -28.70 11.94
C CYS A 287 0.76 -27.51 11.54
N CYS A 288 0.92 -26.98 10.32
CA CYS A 288 0.13 -25.87 9.79
C CYS A 288 -1.08 -26.34 8.97
N TRP A 289 -1.10 -27.60 8.55
CA TRP A 289 -2.17 -28.15 7.72
C TRP A 289 -3.49 -28.19 8.50
N GLY A 290 -4.60 -27.83 7.84
CA GLY A 290 -5.90 -27.69 8.48
C GLY A 290 -6.03 -26.46 9.41
N ARG A 291 -5.06 -25.54 9.39
CA ARG A 291 -5.09 -24.30 10.17
C ARG A 291 -5.23 -23.09 9.27
N TYR A 292 -5.87 -22.05 9.80
CA TYR A 292 -6.08 -20.83 9.02
C TYR A 292 -4.80 -19.98 8.93
N TYR A 293 -3.96 -20.03 9.97
CA TYR A 293 -2.64 -19.39 10.02
C TYR A 293 -1.51 -20.41 10.25
N ASN A 294 -0.32 -20.17 9.67
CA ASN A 294 0.84 -21.05 9.85
C ASN A 294 1.69 -20.69 11.10
N CYS A 295 2.83 -21.37 11.29
CA CYS A 295 3.76 -21.09 12.41
C CYS A 295 4.20 -19.61 12.48
N ALA A 296 4.32 -18.95 11.31
CA ALA A 296 4.74 -17.56 11.19
C ALA A 296 3.57 -16.56 11.24
N ARG A 297 2.34 -17.03 11.51
CA ARG A 297 1.09 -16.25 11.51
C ARG A 297 0.70 -15.72 10.12
N THR A 298 1.24 -16.30 9.05
CA THR A 298 0.80 -16.04 7.69
C THR A 298 -0.52 -16.77 7.45
N ARG A 299 -1.52 -16.08 6.89
CA ARG A 299 -2.79 -16.70 6.50
C ARG A 299 -2.55 -17.68 5.36
N ILE A 300 -2.84 -18.95 5.60
CA ILE A 300 -2.64 -20.03 4.61
C ILE A 300 -3.90 -20.86 4.34
N GLY A 301 -4.93 -20.73 5.18
CA GLY A 301 -6.11 -21.60 5.13
C GLY A 301 -6.83 -21.61 3.78
N MET A 302 -6.90 -20.46 3.10
CA MET A 302 -7.49 -20.35 1.76
C MET A 302 -6.69 -21.10 0.69
N TYR A 303 -5.36 -21.21 0.85
CA TYR A 303 -4.52 -21.94 -0.10
C TYR A 303 -4.59 -23.45 0.15
N THR A 304 -4.59 -23.86 1.42
CA THR A 304 -4.75 -25.29 1.77
C THR A 304 -6.12 -25.82 1.37
N ALA A 305 -7.18 -25.03 1.54
CA ALA A 305 -8.54 -25.39 1.09
C ALA A 305 -8.62 -25.56 -0.42
N ALA A 306 -8.10 -24.61 -1.19
CA ALA A 306 -8.12 -24.69 -2.65
C ALA A 306 -7.29 -25.87 -3.19
N LEU A 307 -6.17 -26.22 -2.53
CA LEU A 307 -5.40 -27.40 -2.89
C LEU A 307 -6.15 -28.70 -2.56
N ASP A 308 -6.77 -28.78 -1.38
CA ASP A 308 -7.57 -29.95 -0.98
C ASP A 308 -8.77 -30.17 -1.92
N GLU A 309 -9.46 -29.08 -2.31
CA GLU A 309 -10.54 -29.12 -3.28
C GLU A 309 -10.08 -29.55 -4.66
N PHE A 310 -8.93 -29.05 -5.11
CA PHE A 310 -8.32 -29.49 -6.36
C PHE A 310 -8.00 -30.98 -6.36
N MET A 311 -7.45 -31.51 -5.26
CA MET A 311 -7.18 -32.94 -5.11
C MET A 311 -8.45 -33.77 -5.17
N MET A 312 -9.58 -33.29 -4.61
CA MET A 312 -10.87 -33.98 -4.74
C MET A 312 -11.34 -34.09 -6.20
N GLY A 313 -11.13 -33.04 -7.00
CA GLY A 313 -11.50 -33.05 -8.41
C GLY A 313 -10.68 -34.04 -9.24
N GLN A 314 -9.43 -34.28 -8.86
CA GLN A 314 -8.56 -35.25 -9.53
C GLN A 314 -8.89 -36.69 -9.14
N SER A 315 -9.25 -36.96 -7.88
CA SER A 315 -9.66 -38.30 -7.42
C SER A 315 -11.01 -38.80 -7.97
N LEU A 316 -11.76 -37.95 -8.68
CA LEU A 316 -12.99 -38.32 -9.40
C LEU A 316 -12.74 -38.60 -10.89
N SER A 317 -11.48 -38.51 -11.33
CA SER A 317 -11.05 -38.67 -12.73
C SER A 317 -10.28 -39.98 -12.96
N ASP A 318 -10.02 -40.74 -11.90
CA ASP A 318 -9.48 -42.11 -11.90
C ASP A 318 -10.60 -43.12 -11.57
#